data_AF-A0A453DTN7-F1
#
_entry.id   AF-A0A453DTN7-F1
#
_cell.length_a   1.000
_cell.length_b   1.000
_cell.length_c   1.000
_cell.angle_alpha   90.00
_cell.angle_beta   90.00
_cell.angle_gamma   90.00
#
_symmetry.space_group_name_H-M   'P 1'
#
loop_
_entity.id
_entity.type
_entity.pdbx_description
1 polymer ?
#
loop_
_entity_poly.entity_id
_entity_poly.type
_entity_poly.pdbx_seq_one_letter_code
_entity_poly.pdbx_strand_id
1 'polypeptide(L)'
;MWQSKPVLLLLLLAVTTAATSGKPLLTKITKGAASTALYTAPLSAGRPLVLDLSAPAITTPCSGQTTTVTLSANSTDGSNPLSPVSFAATATCAAAPSGAVGVAGLARSSASFPAQVASTQKVANSFALCLPSDGRTGFSGNGVGAAIFGGGPFFLAPPADRPSITTLLSDGVPLRQPFAGNPGYFVTATNGIAIDGTRVTVSGSGALVVGLSTTIPYAQLRSDVYRPFITAFDRAMGSSAKVAAVKPFELCYDSSKLAPTRFGYLVPNVWT
;
A
#
# COMPACT_ATOMS: atom_id res chain seq x y z
N MET A 1 -23.26 -7.13 -3.39
CA MET A 1 -22.29 -6.55 -4.36
C MET A 1 -21.44 -5.55 -3.59
N TRP A 2 -20.20 -5.92 -3.24
CA TRP A 2 -19.28 -5.03 -2.52
C TRP A 2 -18.92 -3.83 -3.39
N GLN A 3 -19.11 -2.62 -2.88
CA GLN A 3 -18.67 -1.36 -3.49
C GLN A 3 -17.49 -0.84 -2.67
N SER A 4 -16.26 -1.12 -3.12
CA SER A 4 -15.04 -0.62 -2.49
C SER A 4 -14.53 0.60 -3.24
N LYS A 5 -14.69 1.79 -2.64
CA LYS A 5 -14.21 3.07 -3.19
C LYS A 5 -12.70 3.24 -2.96
N PRO A 6 -11.99 4.11 -3.74
CA PRO A 6 -10.55 4.34 -3.58
C PRO A 6 -10.18 4.70 -2.15
N VAL A 7 -9.42 3.82 -1.49
CA VAL A 7 -8.73 4.17 -0.25
C VAL A 7 -7.38 4.74 -0.68
N LEU A 8 -7.22 6.06 -0.56
CA LEU A 8 -5.91 6.70 -0.69
C LEU A 8 -5.08 6.32 0.54
N LEU A 9 -4.43 5.16 0.50
CA LEU A 9 -3.43 4.81 1.50
C LEU A 9 -2.11 5.49 1.12
N LEU A 10 -1.98 6.74 1.56
CA LEU A 10 -0.83 7.57 1.25
C LEU A 10 0.34 7.22 2.20
N LEU A 11 1.11 6.20 1.85
CA LEU A 11 2.34 5.83 2.54
C LEU A 11 3.53 6.47 1.81
N LEU A 12 3.97 7.61 2.33
CA LEU A 12 5.15 8.34 1.86
C LEU A 12 6.27 8.19 2.89
N LEU A 13 7.26 7.37 2.53
CA LEU A 13 8.40 7.06 3.37
C LEU A 13 9.59 7.93 2.97
N ALA A 14 9.94 8.93 3.76
CA ALA A 14 11.16 9.70 3.56
C ALA A 14 12.29 9.15 4.45
N VAL A 15 13.34 8.61 3.82
CA VAL A 15 14.66 8.51 4.45
C VAL A 15 15.43 9.73 3.96
N THR A 16 15.77 10.64 4.86
CA THR A 16 16.51 11.87 4.54
C THR A 16 17.93 11.54 4.12
N THR A 17 18.27 11.73 2.83
CA THR A 17 19.66 11.98 2.39
C THR A 17 19.71 12.71 1.05
N ALA A 18 20.47 13.81 1.03
CA ALA A 18 21.14 14.51 -0.07
C ALA A 18 20.32 15.01 -1.27
N ALA A 19 20.76 16.15 -1.85
CA ALA A 19 20.27 16.66 -3.12
C ALA A 19 20.53 15.61 -4.22
N THR A 20 19.46 15.03 -4.75
CA THR A 20 19.50 14.04 -5.81
C THR A 20 19.37 14.72 -7.16
N SER A 21 20.32 14.50 -8.08
CA SER A 21 20.25 15.02 -9.44
C SER A 21 19.33 14.19 -10.36
N GLY A 22 18.93 12.99 -9.91
CA GLY A 22 18.05 12.09 -10.64
C GLY A 22 16.58 12.50 -10.60
N LYS A 23 15.82 12.07 -11.61
CA LYS A 23 14.36 12.21 -11.63
C LYS A 23 13.71 10.96 -11.03
N PRO A 24 12.72 11.09 -10.12
CA PRO A 24 11.97 9.95 -9.60
C PRO A 24 11.28 9.15 -10.71
N LEU A 25 10.99 7.88 -10.45
CA LEU A 25 10.27 6.98 -11.34
C LEU A 25 8.80 6.85 -10.92
N LEU A 26 7.90 7.01 -11.87
CA LEU A 26 6.45 6.83 -11.76
C LEU A 26 6.02 5.60 -12.56
N THR A 27 5.18 4.77 -11.96
CA THR A 27 4.51 3.66 -12.64
C THR A 27 3.06 3.55 -12.21
N LYS A 28 2.23 2.98 -13.10
CA LYS A 28 0.83 2.69 -12.78
C LYS A 28 0.74 1.47 -11.86
N ILE A 29 -0.21 1.50 -10.94
CA ILE A 29 -0.59 0.35 -10.13
C ILE A 29 -1.96 -0.14 -10.59
N THR A 30 -2.09 -1.44 -10.78
CA THR A 30 -3.36 -2.12 -11.01
C THR A 30 -3.62 -3.13 -9.91
N LYS A 31 -4.89 -3.38 -9.60
CA LYS A 31 -5.29 -4.47 -8.71
C LYS A 31 -5.76 -5.66 -9.54
N GLY A 32 -5.20 -6.84 -9.29
CA GLY A 32 -5.62 -8.09 -9.93
C GLY A 32 -7.08 -8.43 -9.61
N ALA A 33 -7.66 -9.36 -10.38
CA ALA A 33 -9.01 -9.85 -10.15
C ALA A 33 -9.18 -10.46 -8.74
N ALA A 34 -10.43 -10.58 -8.28
CA ALA A 34 -10.77 -10.93 -6.89
C ALA A 34 -10.13 -12.24 -6.36
N SER A 35 -9.69 -13.15 -7.24
CA SER A 35 -9.03 -14.41 -6.85
C SER A 35 -7.58 -14.24 -6.37
N THR A 36 -6.88 -13.17 -6.75
CA THR A 36 -5.53 -12.86 -6.24
C THR A 36 -5.49 -11.55 -5.47
N ALA A 37 -6.29 -10.55 -5.86
CA ALA A 37 -6.38 -9.23 -5.24
C ALA A 37 -5.04 -8.48 -5.02
N LEU A 38 -3.97 -8.93 -5.69
CA LEU A 38 -2.63 -8.37 -5.55
C LEU A 38 -2.48 -7.06 -6.33
N TYR A 39 -1.65 -6.16 -5.79
CA TYR A 39 -1.25 -4.94 -6.47
C TYR A 39 -0.05 -5.20 -7.38
N THR A 40 -0.15 -4.80 -8.64
CA THR A 40 0.89 -5.04 -9.65
C THR A 40 1.26 -3.77 -10.40
N ALA A 41 2.52 -3.69 -10.85
CA ALA A 41 2.99 -2.64 -11.73
C ALA A 41 3.73 -3.23 -12.96
N PRO A 42 3.58 -2.65 -14.16
CA PRO A 42 4.14 -3.16 -15.42
C PRO A 42 5.64 -2.85 -15.56
N LEU A 43 6.45 -3.32 -14.63
CA LEU A 43 7.85 -2.93 -14.47
C LEU A 43 8.84 -3.73 -15.33
N SER A 44 8.46 -4.92 -15.80
CA SER A 44 9.35 -5.82 -16.54
C SER A 44 8.92 -5.94 -18.00
N ALA A 45 9.43 -5.05 -18.87
CA ALA A 45 9.03 -4.98 -20.28
C ALA A 45 7.49 -4.93 -20.46
N GLY A 46 6.84 -4.10 -19.65
CA GLY A 46 5.37 -3.99 -19.60
C GLY A 46 4.65 -5.13 -18.87
N ARG A 47 5.34 -6.20 -18.47
CA ARG A 47 4.77 -7.33 -17.72
C ARG A 47 4.68 -7.01 -16.22
N PRO A 48 3.65 -7.54 -15.52
CA PRO A 48 3.35 -7.17 -14.13
C PRO A 48 4.29 -7.81 -13.11
N LEU A 49 4.87 -6.99 -12.23
CA LEU A 49 5.48 -7.40 -10.97
C LEU A 49 4.52 -7.09 -9.81
N VAL A 50 4.41 -8.00 -8.84
CA VAL A 50 3.63 -7.77 -7.61
C VAL A 50 4.38 -6.80 -6.70
N LEU A 51 3.68 -5.80 -6.17
CA LEU A 51 4.23 -4.87 -5.19
C LEU A 51 4.05 -5.46 -3.79
N ASP A 52 5.14 -5.80 -3.10
CA ASP A 52 5.10 -6.44 -1.78
C ASP A 52 5.92 -5.65 -0.74
N LEU A 53 5.23 -5.06 0.24
CA LEU A 53 5.83 -4.30 1.35
C LEU A 53 6.66 -5.15 2.33
N SER A 54 6.51 -6.48 2.30
CA SER A 54 7.22 -7.41 3.18
C SER A 54 8.36 -8.15 2.49
N ALA A 55 8.44 -8.11 1.15
CA ALA A 55 9.51 -8.77 0.40
C ALA A 55 10.78 -7.89 0.32
N PRO A 56 11.96 -8.43 0.70
CA PRO A 56 13.21 -7.66 0.76
C PRO A 56 13.96 -7.55 -0.59
N ALA A 57 13.50 -8.21 -1.64
CA ALA A 57 14.20 -8.27 -2.91
C ALA A 57 13.25 -8.28 -4.10
N ILE A 58 13.78 -7.89 -5.26
CA ILE A 58 13.13 -8.19 -6.54
C ILE A 58 13.26 -9.69 -6.79
N THR A 59 12.18 -10.35 -7.19
CA THR A 59 12.20 -11.77 -7.54
C THR A 59 11.67 -12.01 -8.94
N THR A 60 12.22 -13.02 -9.61
CA THR A 60 11.79 -13.46 -10.95
C THR A 60 12.05 -14.96 -11.12
N PRO A 61 11.30 -15.68 -11.96
CA PRO A 61 11.62 -17.05 -12.32
C PRO A 61 12.95 -17.12 -13.07
N CYS A 62 13.93 -17.82 -12.51
CA CYS A 62 15.21 -18.13 -13.15
C CYS A 62 15.86 -19.35 -12.50
N SER A 63 16.92 -19.87 -13.11
CA SER A 63 17.82 -20.86 -12.52
C SER A 63 18.98 -20.17 -11.80
N GLY A 64 19.37 -20.68 -10.64
CA GLY A 64 20.46 -20.14 -9.82
C GLY A 64 19.99 -19.34 -8.61
N GLN A 65 20.86 -18.48 -8.06
CA GLN A 65 20.55 -17.65 -6.89
C GLN A 65 20.03 -16.27 -7.29
N THR A 66 20.72 -15.62 -8.22
CA THR A 66 20.39 -14.27 -8.69
C THR A 66 20.57 -14.16 -10.19
N THR A 67 19.82 -13.27 -10.82
CA THR A 67 19.95 -12.90 -12.23
C THR A 67 19.86 -11.40 -12.42
N THR A 68 20.38 -10.89 -13.53
CA THR A 68 20.20 -9.49 -13.93
C THR A 68 18.96 -9.37 -14.80
N VAL A 69 18.05 -8.47 -14.43
CA VAL A 69 16.84 -8.15 -15.20
C VAL A 69 16.87 -6.68 -15.63
N THR A 70 16.22 -6.39 -16.76
CA THR A 70 15.98 -5.00 -17.18
C THR A 70 14.57 -4.60 -16.76
N LEU A 71 14.47 -3.57 -15.93
CA LEU A 71 13.20 -3.00 -15.48
C LEU A 71 13.00 -1.61 -16.08
N SER A 72 11.75 -1.18 -16.17
CA SER A 72 11.38 0.08 -16.80
C SER A 72 10.21 0.77 -16.09
N ALA A 73 10.29 2.09 -15.95
CA ALA A 73 9.21 2.96 -15.50
C ALA A 73 9.39 4.37 -16.10
N ASN A 74 8.38 5.24 -16.01
CA ASN A 74 8.50 6.60 -16.53
C ASN A 74 9.23 7.48 -15.51
N SER A 75 10.14 8.34 -15.93
CA SER A 75 10.60 9.43 -15.07
C SER A 75 9.47 10.44 -14.81
N THR A 76 9.54 11.22 -13.73
CA THR A 76 8.56 12.26 -13.41
C THR A 76 9.21 13.51 -12.83
N ASP A 77 8.56 14.66 -13.02
CA ASP A 77 8.87 15.93 -12.34
C ASP A 77 8.03 16.17 -11.07
N GLY A 78 7.25 15.16 -10.66
CA GLY A 78 6.32 15.24 -9.52
C GLY A 78 4.89 15.64 -9.88
N SER A 79 4.67 16.19 -11.08
CA SER A 79 3.35 16.55 -11.61
C SER A 79 2.96 15.69 -12.82
N ASN A 80 3.91 15.41 -13.71
CA ASN A 80 3.68 14.73 -14.98
C ASN A 80 4.62 13.54 -15.17
N PRO A 81 4.17 12.45 -15.82
CA PRO A 81 5.09 11.49 -16.41
C PRO A 81 5.88 12.16 -17.53
N LEU A 82 7.17 11.85 -17.60
CA LEU A 82 8.08 12.31 -18.65
C LEU A 82 8.37 11.14 -19.60
N SER A 83 9.63 10.74 -19.74
CA SER A 83 10.05 9.66 -20.63
C SER A 83 10.24 8.32 -19.89
N PRO A 84 10.04 7.17 -20.58
CA PRO A 84 10.44 5.87 -20.07
C PRO A 84 11.94 5.80 -19.80
N VAL A 85 12.31 5.20 -18.67
CA VAL A 85 13.68 4.91 -18.26
C VAL A 85 13.81 3.42 -18.03
N SER A 86 14.85 2.81 -18.61
CA SER A 86 15.20 1.40 -18.38
C SER A 86 16.49 1.30 -17.58
N PHE A 87 16.57 0.35 -16.67
CA PHE A 87 17.74 0.13 -15.84
C PHE A 87 17.93 -1.36 -15.53
N ALA A 88 19.19 -1.76 -15.36
CA ALA A 88 19.53 -3.09 -14.90
C ALA A 88 19.29 -3.20 -13.39
N ALA A 89 18.71 -4.31 -12.96
CA ALA A 89 18.45 -4.63 -11.57
C ALA A 89 18.84 -6.08 -11.29
N THR A 90 19.32 -6.36 -10.08
CA THR A 90 19.57 -7.71 -9.59
C THR A 90 18.28 -8.29 -9.01
N ALA A 91 17.84 -9.43 -9.52
CA ALA A 91 16.69 -10.16 -9.01
C ALA A 91 17.14 -11.49 -8.40
N THR A 92 16.50 -11.89 -7.31
CA THR A 92 16.64 -13.24 -6.73
C THR A 92 15.77 -14.22 -7.51
N CYS A 93 16.30 -15.41 -7.80
CA CYS A 93 15.51 -16.45 -8.46
C CYS A 93 14.46 -17.02 -7.50
N ALA A 94 13.18 -16.88 -7.86
CA ALA A 94 12.07 -17.47 -7.13
C ALA A 94 10.84 -17.64 -8.03
N ALA A 95 9.88 -18.46 -7.59
CA ALA A 95 8.61 -18.61 -8.29
C ALA A 95 7.83 -17.28 -8.34
N ALA A 96 7.12 -17.05 -9.44
CA ALA A 96 6.26 -15.87 -9.59
C ALA A 96 4.84 -16.16 -9.07
N PRO A 97 4.17 -15.18 -8.43
CA PRO A 97 2.74 -15.27 -8.14
C PRO A 97 1.92 -15.42 -9.42
N SER A 98 0.76 -16.09 -9.32
CA SER A 98 -0.15 -16.24 -10.46
C SER A 98 -0.56 -14.89 -11.04
N GLY A 99 -0.46 -14.75 -12.36
CA GLY A 99 -0.76 -13.51 -13.08
C GLY A 99 0.36 -12.46 -13.06
N ALA A 100 1.52 -12.77 -12.48
CA ALA A 100 2.70 -11.91 -12.45
C ALA A 100 3.95 -12.61 -12.99
N VAL A 101 5.00 -11.84 -13.26
CA VAL A 101 6.30 -12.35 -13.73
C VAL A 101 7.36 -12.32 -12.65
N GLY A 102 6.98 -11.95 -11.43
CA GLY A 102 7.87 -11.77 -10.31
C GLY A 102 7.28 -10.84 -9.25
N VAL A 103 8.11 -10.49 -8.27
CA VAL A 103 7.78 -9.57 -7.18
C VAL A 103 8.74 -8.40 -7.22
N ALA A 104 8.22 -7.18 -7.17
CA ALA A 104 8.98 -5.99 -6.81
C ALA A 104 8.90 -5.83 -5.29
N GLY A 105 9.87 -6.42 -4.57
CA GLY A 105 9.94 -6.28 -3.12
C GLY A 105 10.25 -4.85 -2.70
N LEU A 106 9.40 -4.30 -1.84
CA LEU A 106 9.45 -2.90 -1.40
C LEU A 106 9.97 -2.77 0.04
N ALA A 107 10.26 -3.88 0.72
CA ALA A 107 10.69 -3.86 2.11
C ALA A 107 12.07 -3.20 2.30
N ARG A 108 12.44 -2.94 3.54
CA ARG A 108 13.70 -2.30 3.91
C ARG A 108 14.87 -3.26 3.69
N SER A 109 15.54 -3.10 2.56
CA SER A 109 16.67 -3.94 2.14
C SER A 109 17.45 -3.24 1.03
N SER A 110 18.75 -3.51 0.91
CA SER A 110 19.58 -3.01 -0.20
C SER A 110 19.25 -3.69 -1.54
N ALA A 111 18.64 -4.88 -1.52
CA ALA A 111 18.22 -5.62 -2.71
C ALA A 111 16.78 -5.28 -3.16
N SER A 112 16.06 -4.42 -2.43
CA SER A 112 14.67 -4.07 -2.73
C SER A 112 14.58 -3.19 -3.99
N PHE A 113 13.40 -3.17 -4.61
CA PHE A 113 13.14 -2.34 -5.78
C PHE A 113 13.41 -0.84 -5.51
N PRO A 114 12.92 -0.21 -4.42
CA PRO A 114 13.26 1.18 -4.11
C PRO A 114 14.77 1.43 -3.95
N ALA A 115 15.50 0.52 -3.31
CA ALA A 115 16.95 0.66 -3.11
C ALA A 115 17.72 0.58 -4.43
N GLN A 116 17.32 -0.34 -5.32
CA GLN A 116 17.92 -0.46 -6.64
C GLN A 116 17.60 0.74 -7.55
N VAL A 117 16.38 1.29 -7.47
CA VAL A 117 16.03 2.56 -8.15
C VAL A 117 16.88 3.72 -7.61
N ALA A 118 17.00 3.85 -6.29
CA ALA A 118 17.81 4.90 -5.67
C ALA A 118 19.26 4.88 -6.15
N SER A 119 19.89 3.70 -6.15
CA SER A 119 21.29 3.53 -6.56
C SER A 119 21.53 3.79 -8.06
N THR A 120 20.62 3.31 -8.93
CA THR A 120 20.76 3.42 -10.39
C THR A 120 20.37 4.80 -10.91
N GLN A 121 19.28 5.37 -10.39
CA GLN A 121 18.75 6.66 -10.86
C GLN A 121 19.31 7.86 -10.10
N LYS A 122 20.13 7.64 -9.06
CA LYS A 122 20.67 8.72 -8.20
C LYS A 122 19.56 9.55 -7.56
N VAL A 123 18.56 8.87 -7.03
CA VAL A 123 17.38 9.41 -6.34
C VAL A 123 17.31 8.92 -4.90
N ALA A 124 16.40 9.46 -4.09
CA ALA A 124 16.29 9.05 -2.69
C ALA A 124 15.73 7.63 -2.57
N ASN A 125 16.21 6.86 -1.59
CA ASN A 125 15.63 5.55 -1.25
C ASN A 125 14.31 5.73 -0.49
N SER A 126 13.29 6.10 -1.24
CA SER A 126 11.96 6.49 -0.77
C SER A 126 10.94 6.15 -1.84
N PHE A 127 9.71 5.92 -1.41
CA PHE A 127 8.62 5.66 -2.34
C PHE A 127 7.27 6.14 -1.79
N ALA A 128 6.33 6.30 -2.71
CA ALA A 128 4.95 6.70 -2.48
C ALA A 128 4.03 5.69 -3.18
N LEU A 129 2.99 5.22 -2.49
CA LEU A 129 1.96 4.37 -3.09
C LEU A 129 0.60 5.06 -3.01
N CYS A 130 -0.13 5.03 -4.12
CA CYS A 130 -1.54 5.35 -4.22
C CYS A 130 -2.22 4.11 -4.81
N LEU A 131 -2.71 3.24 -3.93
CA LEU A 131 -3.27 1.95 -4.32
C LEU A 131 -4.69 2.13 -4.89
N PRO A 132 -5.00 1.54 -6.05
CA PRO A 132 -6.35 1.59 -6.58
C PRO A 132 -7.29 0.69 -5.78
N SER A 133 -8.58 0.97 -5.86
CA SER A 133 -9.60 -0.02 -5.44
C SER A 133 -9.84 -1.04 -6.55
N ASP A 134 -10.92 -1.83 -6.46
CA ASP A 134 -11.25 -3.01 -7.29
C ASP A 134 -11.58 -2.71 -8.77
N GLY A 135 -10.96 -1.67 -9.35
CA GLY A 135 -10.97 -1.38 -10.78
C GLY A 135 -12.23 -0.70 -11.31
N ARG A 136 -13.30 -0.57 -10.51
CA ARG A 136 -14.61 -0.11 -10.99
C ARG A 136 -14.95 1.36 -10.72
N THR A 137 -14.15 2.09 -9.95
CA THR A 137 -14.57 3.40 -9.44
C THR A 137 -13.49 4.47 -9.58
N GLY A 138 -13.63 5.24 -10.66
CA GLY A 138 -13.06 6.57 -10.86
C GLY A 138 -13.94 7.31 -11.88
N PHE A 139 -13.82 8.63 -11.99
CA PHE A 139 -14.54 9.44 -12.99
C PHE A 139 -14.31 8.98 -14.45
N SER A 140 -13.33 8.08 -14.70
CA SER A 140 -13.00 7.49 -16.00
C SER A 140 -13.27 5.98 -16.13
N GLY A 141 -13.86 5.31 -15.13
CA GLY A 141 -14.22 3.89 -15.23
C GLY A 141 -13.07 2.87 -15.20
N ASN A 142 -11.81 3.30 -15.05
CA ASN A 142 -10.64 2.43 -14.90
C ASN A 142 -9.83 2.86 -13.67
N GLY A 143 -10.06 2.23 -12.52
CA GLY A 143 -9.36 2.55 -11.27
C GLY A 143 -7.88 2.21 -11.33
N VAL A 144 -7.04 3.13 -11.82
CA VAL A 144 -5.58 2.98 -11.90
C VAL A 144 -4.94 3.80 -10.78
N GLY A 145 -4.05 3.18 -10.02
CA GLY A 145 -3.25 3.84 -8.99
C GLY A 145 -1.87 4.25 -9.50
N ALA A 146 -1.05 4.78 -8.62
CA ALA A 146 0.30 5.27 -8.94
C ALA A 146 1.31 4.87 -7.87
N ALA A 147 2.50 4.45 -8.28
CA ALA A 147 3.67 4.28 -7.43
C ALA A 147 4.76 5.23 -7.90
N ILE A 148 5.40 5.92 -6.95
CA ILE A 148 6.53 6.80 -7.23
C ILE A 148 7.73 6.37 -6.40
N PHE A 149 8.91 6.30 -7.01
CA PHE A 149 10.16 5.86 -6.40
C PHE A 149 11.23 6.91 -6.63
N GLY A 150 11.87 7.41 -5.57
CA GLY A 150 12.93 8.41 -5.69
C GLY A 150 12.72 9.70 -4.92
N GLY A 151 11.57 9.86 -4.26
CA GLY A 151 11.27 11.03 -3.41
C GLY A 151 10.93 12.28 -4.22
N GLY A 152 11.03 13.45 -3.58
CA GLY A 152 10.64 14.73 -4.16
C GLY A 152 9.19 15.14 -3.82
N PRO A 153 8.78 16.36 -4.19
CA PRO A 153 7.40 16.77 -4.04
C PRO A 153 6.53 16.08 -5.10
N PHE A 154 5.37 15.58 -4.67
CA PHE A 154 4.35 15.04 -5.57
C PHE A 154 3.07 15.87 -5.49
N PHE A 155 2.37 16.03 -6.61
CA PHE A 155 1.18 16.88 -6.73
C PHE A 155 0.00 16.07 -7.27
N LEU A 156 -1.19 16.23 -6.66
CA LEU A 156 -2.43 15.63 -7.18
C LEU A 156 -3.05 16.56 -8.23
N ALA A 157 -3.45 15.99 -9.38
CA ALA A 157 -4.16 16.72 -10.41
C ALA A 157 -5.63 17.07 -10.00
N PRO A 158 -6.19 18.17 -10.52
CA PRO A 158 -5.52 19.20 -11.30
C PRO A 158 -4.59 20.05 -10.43
N PRO A 159 -3.43 20.51 -10.96
CA PRO A 159 -2.51 21.38 -10.25
C PRO A 159 -3.14 22.77 -10.11
N ALA A 160 -3.86 22.98 -9.02
CA ALA A 160 -4.43 24.27 -8.65
C ALA A 160 -3.86 24.67 -7.29
N ASP A 161 -2.75 25.43 -7.27
CA ASP A 161 -2.11 26.05 -6.10
C ASP A 161 -1.97 25.15 -4.84
N ARG A 162 -2.07 23.83 -4.98
CA ARG A 162 -2.11 22.91 -3.86
C ARG A 162 -0.68 22.66 -3.39
N PRO A 163 -0.43 22.74 -2.08
CA PRO A 163 0.87 22.36 -1.53
C PRO A 163 1.13 20.90 -1.91
N SER A 164 2.41 20.58 -2.15
CA SER A 164 2.80 19.20 -2.45
C SER A 164 2.17 18.25 -1.43
N ILE A 165 1.72 17.08 -1.87
CA ILE A 165 1.23 16.05 -0.95
C ILE A 165 2.25 15.80 0.16
N THR A 166 3.55 15.82 -0.19
CA THR A 166 4.66 15.64 0.74
C THR A 166 4.68 16.68 1.86
N THR A 167 4.10 17.87 1.65
CA THR A 167 3.96 18.94 2.65
C THR A 167 2.66 18.88 3.46
N LEU A 168 1.67 18.10 3.02
CA LEU A 168 0.45 17.81 3.78
C LEU A 168 0.65 16.67 4.80
N LEU A 169 1.82 16.01 4.75
CA LEU A 169 2.21 15.02 5.73
C LEU A 169 2.62 15.75 7.02
N SER A 170 1.72 15.79 8.01
CA SER A 170 2.07 16.15 9.39
C SER A 170 3.28 15.34 9.85
N ASP A 171 4.10 15.89 10.77
CA ASP A 171 5.30 15.24 11.35
C ASP A 171 5.14 13.71 11.39
N GLY A 172 5.77 13.07 10.40
CA GLY A 172 5.36 11.74 9.96
C GLY A 172 5.33 10.73 11.10
N VAL A 173 4.27 9.91 11.17
CA VAL A 173 4.22 8.79 12.14
C VAL A 173 5.48 7.95 11.95
N PRO A 174 6.38 7.93 12.94
CA PRO A 174 7.72 7.45 12.72
C PRO A 174 7.73 5.92 12.57
N LEU A 175 8.35 5.44 11.49
CA LEU A 175 8.50 4.01 11.26
C LEU A 175 9.33 3.35 12.36
N ARG A 176 8.98 2.11 12.66
CA ARG A 176 9.64 1.28 13.68
C ARG A 176 10.18 -0.01 13.08
N GLN A 177 11.13 -0.61 13.79
CA GLN A 177 11.63 -1.96 13.54
C GLN A 177 11.49 -2.76 14.83
N PRO A 178 10.24 -3.13 15.20
CA PRO A 178 9.97 -3.79 16.47
C PRO A 178 10.44 -5.25 16.47
N PHE A 179 10.69 -5.84 15.29
CA PHE A 179 11.09 -7.24 15.14
C PHE A 179 12.44 -7.33 14.45
N ALA A 180 13.45 -7.87 15.14
CA ALA A 180 14.78 -8.05 14.57
C ALA A 180 14.71 -8.92 13.31
N GLY A 181 15.40 -8.50 12.24
CA GLY A 181 15.44 -9.21 10.96
C GLY A 181 14.16 -9.11 10.11
N ASN A 182 13.11 -8.43 10.56
CA ASN A 182 11.91 -8.22 9.74
C ASN A 182 12.06 -6.95 8.89
N PRO A 183 12.09 -7.06 7.54
CA PRO A 183 12.31 -5.91 6.67
C PRO A 183 11.04 -5.06 6.45
N GLY A 184 9.89 -5.48 7.00
CA GLY A 184 8.61 -4.83 6.82
C GLY A 184 8.50 -3.45 7.48
N TYR A 185 7.36 -2.81 7.22
CA TYR A 185 7.06 -1.47 7.71
C TYR A 185 6.07 -1.53 8.86
N PHE A 186 6.44 -0.89 9.96
CA PHE A 186 5.66 -0.88 11.19
C PHE A 186 5.51 0.54 11.74
N VAL A 187 4.34 0.82 12.29
CA VAL A 187 4.07 2.04 13.07
C VAL A 187 3.53 1.66 14.45
N THR A 188 3.48 2.63 15.35
CA THR A 188 2.97 2.45 16.71
C THR A 188 1.68 3.24 16.89
N ALA A 189 0.60 2.56 17.24
CA ALA A 189 -0.66 3.18 17.65
C ALA A 189 -0.65 3.36 19.17
N THR A 190 -0.17 4.52 19.62
CA THR A 190 -0.06 4.88 21.06
C THR A 190 -1.41 5.13 21.71
N ASN A 191 -2.40 5.55 20.93
CA ASN A 191 -3.75 5.84 21.40
C ASN A 191 -4.71 4.64 21.35
N GLY A 192 -4.21 3.48 20.93
CA GLY A 192 -5.02 2.27 20.76
C GLY A 192 -5.85 2.32 19.49
N ILE A 193 -7.02 1.66 19.50
CA ILE A 193 -7.98 1.69 18.39
C ILE A 193 -9.26 2.34 18.91
N ALA A 194 -9.90 3.19 18.11
CA ALA A 194 -11.19 3.81 18.44
C ALA A 194 -12.22 3.59 17.33
N ILE A 195 -13.48 3.43 17.73
CA ILE A 195 -14.64 3.28 16.85
C ILE A 195 -15.59 4.44 17.16
N ASP A 196 -15.86 5.29 16.16
CA ASP A 196 -16.61 6.55 16.31
C ASP A 196 -16.13 7.39 17.51
N GLY A 197 -14.81 7.46 17.68
CA GLY A 197 -14.15 8.20 18.77
C GLY A 197 -14.12 7.47 20.11
N THR A 198 -14.83 6.35 20.26
CA THR A 198 -14.81 5.54 21.49
C THR A 198 -13.67 4.53 21.45
N ARG A 199 -12.72 4.62 22.40
CA ARG A 199 -11.59 3.68 22.47
C ARG A 199 -12.05 2.25 22.75
N VAL A 200 -11.49 1.31 22.02
CA VAL A 200 -11.66 -0.13 22.21
C VAL A 200 -10.72 -0.58 23.32
N THR A 201 -11.27 -1.16 24.38
CA THR A 201 -10.49 -1.73 25.48
C THR A 201 -9.82 -3.03 25.03
N VAL A 202 -8.51 -2.98 24.80
CA VAL A 202 -7.69 -4.16 24.47
C VAL A 202 -6.96 -4.61 25.73
N SER A 203 -6.95 -5.92 25.98
CA SER A 203 -6.22 -6.50 27.11
C SER A 203 -4.72 -6.55 26.80
N GLY A 204 -3.89 -5.88 27.59
CA GLY A 204 -2.43 -5.91 27.44
C GLY A 204 -1.79 -4.55 27.77
N SER A 205 -0.57 -4.58 28.29
CA SER A 205 0.23 -3.38 28.56
C SER A 205 1.12 -3.07 27.36
N GLY A 206 0.86 -1.97 26.66
CA GLY A 206 1.75 -1.46 25.61
C GLY A 206 1.01 -0.87 24.42
N ALA A 207 1.72 -0.02 23.67
CA ALA A 207 1.21 0.51 22.41
C ALA A 207 1.08 -0.59 21.36
N LEU A 208 0.05 -0.52 20.52
CA LEU A 208 -0.14 -1.51 19.46
C LEU A 208 0.86 -1.27 18.33
N VAL A 209 1.43 -2.36 17.82
CA VAL A 209 2.29 -2.34 16.64
C VAL A 209 1.45 -2.69 15.42
N VAL A 210 1.46 -1.81 14.41
CA VAL A 210 0.70 -1.98 13.17
C VAL A 210 1.67 -2.24 12.03
N GLY A 211 1.57 -3.41 11.41
CA GLY A 211 2.32 -3.76 10.20
C GLY A 211 1.55 -3.39 8.93
N LEU A 212 2.29 -3.02 7.89
CA LEU A 212 1.71 -2.61 6.59
C LEU A 212 1.91 -3.72 5.55
N SER A 213 0.85 -4.07 4.84
CA SER A 213 0.86 -5.14 3.82
C SER A 213 0.08 -4.75 2.56
N THR A 214 0.59 -5.20 1.42
CA THR A 214 -0.05 -5.12 0.10
C THR A 214 -0.49 -6.48 -0.42
N THR A 215 -0.20 -7.56 0.31
CA THR A 215 -0.52 -8.95 -0.08
C THR A 215 -1.70 -9.52 0.71
N ILE A 216 -2.12 -8.83 1.78
CA ILE A 216 -3.29 -9.19 2.58
C ILE A 216 -4.39 -8.15 2.33
N PRO A 217 -5.56 -8.53 1.78
CA PRO A 217 -6.57 -7.58 1.33
C PRO A 217 -7.49 -7.05 2.44
N TYR A 218 -7.34 -7.53 3.67
CA TYR A 218 -8.10 -7.11 4.85
C TYR A 218 -7.18 -7.00 6.07
N ALA A 219 -7.55 -6.16 7.03
CA ALA A 219 -6.81 -6.03 8.27
C ALA A 219 -6.83 -7.35 9.05
N GLN A 220 -5.66 -7.81 9.50
CA GLN A 220 -5.54 -8.93 10.41
C GLN A 220 -5.23 -8.41 11.80
N LEU A 221 -6.01 -8.88 12.78
CA LEU A 221 -5.88 -8.48 14.18
C LEU A 221 -5.54 -9.72 15.01
N ARG A 222 -4.65 -9.56 15.98
CA ARG A 222 -4.38 -10.59 17.00
C ARG A 222 -5.66 -10.82 17.81
N SER A 223 -5.87 -12.03 18.31
CA SER A 223 -7.15 -12.45 18.92
C SER A 223 -7.62 -11.55 20.08
N ASP A 224 -6.69 -11.07 20.90
CA ASP A 224 -6.88 -10.13 22.01
C ASP A 224 -7.35 -8.73 21.58
N VAL A 225 -7.01 -8.33 20.35
CA VAL A 225 -7.47 -7.08 19.72
C VAL A 225 -8.76 -7.32 18.93
N TYR A 226 -8.83 -8.44 18.21
CA TYR A 226 -9.91 -8.78 17.30
C TYR A 226 -11.26 -8.85 18.02
N ARG A 227 -11.33 -9.60 19.13
CA ARG A 227 -12.59 -9.79 19.88
C ARG A 227 -13.21 -8.47 20.37
N PRO A 228 -12.50 -7.63 21.15
CA PRO A 228 -13.08 -6.36 21.60
C PRO A 228 -13.36 -5.41 20.42
N PHE A 229 -12.56 -5.46 19.36
CA PHE A 229 -12.79 -4.67 18.15
C PHE A 229 -14.10 -5.05 17.46
N ILE A 230 -14.32 -6.33 17.11
CA ILE A 230 -15.53 -6.73 16.40
C ILE A 230 -16.79 -6.52 17.24
N THR A 231 -16.71 -6.70 18.57
CA THR A 231 -17.84 -6.45 19.48
C THR A 231 -18.20 -4.97 19.51
N ALA A 232 -17.20 -4.08 19.60
CA ALA A 232 -17.44 -2.65 19.57
C ALA A 232 -17.95 -2.18 18.20
N PHE A 233 -17.41 -2.74 17.10
CA PHE A 233 -17.86 -2.43 15.75
C PHE A 233 -19.31 -2.88 15.50
N ASP A 234 -19.68 -4.09 15.91
CA ASP A 234 -21.04 -4.62 15.78
C ASP A 234 -22.06 -3.81 16.58
N ARG A 235 -21.66 -3.37 17.79
CA ARG A 235 -22.49 -2.48 18.61
C ARG A 235 -22.72 -1.13 17.94
N ALA A 236 -21.68 -0.55 17.34
CA ALA A 236 -21.77 0.75 16.65
C ALA A 236 -22.59 0.66 15.34
N MET A 237 -22.48 -0.46 14.62
CA MET A 237 -23.29 -0.72 13.42
C MET A 237 -24.78 -0.93 13.73
N GLY A 238 -25.10 -1.58 14.85
CA GLY A 238 -26.46 -2.02 15.16
C GLY A 238 -26.91 -3.25 14.35
N SER A 239 -28.12 -3.72 14.60
CA SER A 239 -28.63 -4.99 14.06
C SER A 239 -29.42 -4.88 12.75
N SER A 240 -29.83 -3.67 12.34
CA SER A 240 -30.77 -3.46 11.21
C SER A 240 -30.23 -3.94 9.85
N ALA A 241 -28.92 -3.81 9.64
CA ALA A 241 -28.23 -4.23 8.42
C ALA A 241 -27.52 -5.59 8.54
N LYS A 242 -27.52 -6.23 9.71
CA LYS A 242 -26.73 -7.45 9.94
C LYS A 242 -27.28 -8.64 9.15
N VAL A 243 -26.41 -9.42 8.53
CA VAL A 243 -26.75 -10.62 7.76
C VAL A 243 -25.86 -11.80 8.16
N ALA A 244 -26.18 -12.99 7.63
CA ALA A 244 -25.36 -14.18 7.81
C ALA A 244 -23.90 -13.92 7.40
N ALA A 245 -22.98 -14.34 8.25
CA ALA A 245 -21.56 -14.15 8.02
C ALA A 245 -21.05 -15.03 6.86
N VAL A 246 -20.17 -14.48 6.04
CA VAL A 246 -19.53 -15.18 4.93
C VAL A 246 -18.05 -15.34 5.28
N LYS A 247 -17.58 -16.59 5.32
CA LYS A 247 -16.16 -16.89 5.62
C LYS A 247 -15.24 -16.11 4.65
N PRO A 248 -14.10 -15.59 5.14
CA PRO A 248 -13.53 -15.79 6.48
C PRO A 248 -14.05 -14.82 7.56
N PHE A 249 -15.06 -14.00 7.27
CA PHE A 249 -15.54 -12.94 8.17
C PHE A 249 -16.61 -13.45 9.16
N GLU A 250 -16.61 -12.91 10.38
CA GLU A 250 -17.63 -13.19 11.41
C GLU A 250 -18.78 -12.17 11.42
N LEU A 251 -18.58 -11.00 10.83
CA LEU A 251 -19.60 -9.95 10.71
C LEU A 251 -19.79 -9.56 9.25
N CYS A 252 -21.04 -9.56 8.80
CA CYS A 252 -21.45 -9.15 7.47
C CYS A 252 -22.71 -8.29 7.57
N TYR A 253 -22.79 -7.27 6.70
CA TYR A 253 -23.92 -6.35 6.65
C TYR A 253 -24.42 -6.21 5.20
N ASP A 254 -25.73 -6.05 5.06
CA ASP A 254 -26.39 -5.81 3.79
C ASP A 254 -26.15 -4.37 3.33
N SER A 255 -25.37 -4.24 2.25
CA SER A 255 -25.03 -2.95 1.65
C SER A 255 -26.23 -2.16 1.15
N SER A 256 -27.36 -2.80 0.83
CA SER A 256 -28.58 -2.11 0.38
C SER A 256 -29.26 -1.30 1.49
N LYS A 257 -28.96 -1.64 2.74
CA LYS A 257 -29.50 -0.98 3.95
C LYS A 257 -28.57 0.10 4.50
N LEU A 258 -27.41 0.30 3.88
CA LEU A 258 -26.41 1.29 4.31
C LEU A 258 -26.45 2.51 3.39
N ALA A 259 -26.45 3.70 3.99
CA ALA A 259 -26.46 4.95 3.23
C ALA A 259 -25.14 5.12 2.46
N PRO A 260 -25.15 5.39 1.14
CA PRO A 260 -23.94 5.69 0.40
C PRO A 260 -23.43 7.10 0.71
N THR A 261 -22.12 7.24 0.89
CA THR A 261 -21.40 8.52 1.04
C THR A 261 -20.40 8.69 -0.11
N ARG A 262 -19.74 9.85 -0.20
CA ARG A 262 -18.64 10.04 -1.17
C ARG A 262 -17.49 9.05 -0.96
N PHE A 263 -17.25 8.61 0.28
CA PHE A 263 -16.08 7.79 0.65
C PHE A 263 -16.39 6.30 0.83
N GLY A 264 -17.66 5.89 0.80
CA GLY A 264 -18.06 4.49 0.98
C GLY A 264 -19.47 4.40 1.53
N TYR A 265 -19.86 3.25 2.05
CA TYR A 265 -21.07 3.16 2.87
C TYR A 265 -20.85 3.89 4.20
N LEU A 266 -21.92 4.45 4.76
CA LEU A 266 -21.92 5.01 6.10
C LEU A 266 -21.78 3.86 7.10
N VAL A 267 -20.57 3.72 7.65
CA VAL A 267 -20.19 2.74 8.66
C VAL A 267 -19.38 3.44 9.76
N PRO A 268 -19.27 2.87 10.96
CA PRO A 268 -18.45 3.42 12.03
C PRO A 268 -17.03 3.71 11.58
N ASN A 269 -16.52 4.88 11.96
CA ASN A 269 -15.16 5.29 11.63
C ASN A 269 -14.17 4.60 12.57
N VAL A 270 -13.11 4.03 12.01
CA VAL A 270 -12.03 3.38 12.77
C VAL A 270 -10.80 4.26 12.73
N TRP A 271 -10.26 4.60 13.91
CA TRP A 271 -9.06 5.41 14.08
C TRP A 271 -8.03 4.67 14.94
N THR A 272 -6.74 4.92 14.70
CA THR A 272 -5.60 4.36 15.45
C THR A 272 -4.62 5.44 15.85
#